data_AF-A0A7X5THK6-F1
#
_entry.id   AF-A0A7X5THK6-F1
#
_cell.length_a   1.000
_cell.length_b   1.000
_cell.length_c   1.000
_cell.angle_alpha   90.00
_cell.angle_beta   90.00
_cell.angle_gamma   90.00
#
_symmetry.space_group_name_H-M   'P 1'
#
loop_
_entity.id
_entity.type
_entity.pdbx_description
1 polymer ?
#
loop_
_entity_poly.entity_id
_entity_poly.type
_entity_poly.pdbx_seq_one_letter_code
_entity_poly.pdbx_strand_id
1 'polypeptide(L)' 'MGELTSHIAKYEEEYYRQSQKVIQTISRVTSLNTHSFEKNKTKQTCTRYEYSLCNDHDRCIGTTLQMYKALKFSVSY' A
#
# COMPACT_ATOMS: atom_id res chain seq x y z
N MET A 1 -8.68 15.92 -3.46
CA MET A 1 -8.55 14.75 -2.54
C MET A 1 -9.63 13.67 -2.76
N GLY A 2 -10.57 13.79 -3.70
CA GLY A 2 -11.74 12.88 -3.79
C GLY A 2 -11.68 11.71 -4.78
N GLU A 3 -10.69 11.62 -5.67
CA GLU A 3 -10.65 10.56 -6.71
C GLU A 3 -9.70 9.39 -6.35
N LEU A 4 -8.76 9.60 -5.43
CA LEU A 4 -7.78 8.58 -5.03
C LEU A 4 -8.46 7.38 -4.34
N THR A 5 -9.56 7.62 -3.63
CA THR A 5 -10.37 6.61 -2.93
C THR A 5 -11.08 5.66 -3.89
N SER A 6 -11.54 6.13 -5.07
CA SER A 6 -12.35 5.31 -5.99
C SER A 6 -11.54 4.21 -6.70
N HIS A 7 -10.32 4.50 -7.14
CA HIS A 7 -9.50 3.52 -7.87
C HIS A 7 -8.83 2.48 -6.95
N ILE A 8 -8.58 2.85 -5.69
CA ILE A 8 -7.97 2.00 -4.67
C ILE A 8 -9.00 1.02 -4.10
N ALA A 9 -10.30 1.36 -4.11
CA ALA A 9 -11.38 0.53 -3.60
C ALA A 9 -11.42 -0.87 -4.23
N LYS A 10 -11.08 -1.02 -5.52
CA LYS A 10 -11.00 -2.34 -6.18
C LYS A 10 -9.96 -3.28 -5.54
N TYR A 11 -8.98 -2.72 -4.85
CA TYR A 11 -7.91 -3.45 -4.18
C TYR A 11 -8.11 -3.55 -2.66
N GLU A 12 -9.29 -3.18 -2.15
CA GLU A 12 -9.61 -3.17 -0.72
C GLU A 12 -9.35 -4.52 -0.04
N GLU A 13 -9.78 -5.63 -0.65
CA GLU A 13 -9.57 -6.96 -0.08
C GLU A 13 -8.07 -7.34 0.00
N GLU A 14 -7.28 -6.96 -1.01
CA GLU A 14 -5.84 -7.17 -1.02
C GLU A 14 -5.17 -6.37 0.10
N TYR A 15 -5.56 -5.11 0.27
CA TYR A 15 -5.06 -4.27 1.34
C TYR A 15 -5.45 -4.78 2.71
N TYR A 16 -6.71 -5.20 2.88
CA TYR A 16 -7.17 -5.78 4.13
C TYR A 16 -6.31 -6.99 4.53
N ARG A 17 -6.03 -7.90 3.60
CA ARG A 17 -5.15 -9.06 3.84
C ARG A 17 -3.72 -8.64 4.19
N GLN A 18 -3.16 -7.62 3.55
CA GLN A 18 -1.83 -7.10 3.87
C GLN A 18 -1.80 -6.46 5.27
N SER A 19 -2.80 -5.65 5.60
CA SER A 19 -2.93 -5.03 6.92
C SER A 19 -3.08 -6.08 8.03
N GLN A 20 -3.87 -7.14 7.82
CA GLN A 20 -3.99 -8.25 8.78
C GLN A 20 -2.65 -8.93 9.03
N LYS A 21 -1.84 -9.15 7.99
CA LYS A 21 -0.47 -9.69 8.16
C LYS A 21 0.40 -8.77 9.01
N VAL A 22 0.36 -7.45 8.77
CA VAL A 22 1.12 -6.48 9.56
C VAL A 22 0.70 -6.51 11.03
N ILE A 23 -0.60 -6.52 11.30
CA ILE A 23 -1.15 -6.55 12.66
C ILE A 23 -0.75 -7.84 13.39
N GLN A 24 -0.86 -8.99 12.72
CA GLN A 24 -0.55 -10.30 13.33
C GLN A 24 0.95 -10.51 13.58
N THR A 25 1.80 -9.99 12.69
CA THR A 25 3.25 -10.24 12.75
C THR A 25 4.06 -9.10 13.35
N ILE A 26 3.44 -7.94 13.63
CA ILE A 26 4.09 -6.69 14.07
C ILE A 26 5.31 -6.37 13.18
N SER A 27 5.24 -6.78 11.92
CA SER A 27 6.35 -6.71 10.97
C SER A 27 5.99 -5.79 9.83
N ARG A 28 7.00 -5.10 9.30
CA ARG A 28 6.83 -4.28 8.10
C ARG A 28 6.49 -5.17 6.92
N VAL A 29 5.42 -4.83 6.21
CA VAL A 29 5.10 -5.42 4.90
C VAL A 29 5.51 -4.44 3.81
N THR A 30 6.25 -4.95 2.83
CA THR A 30 6.59 -4.23 1.60
C THR A 30 5.88 -4.89 0.43
N SER A 31 5.13 -4.13 -0.34
CA SER A 31 4.47 -4.61 -1.56
C SER A 31 4.70 -3.65 -2.73
N LEU A 32 4.71 -4.19 -3.95
CA LEU A 32 4.80 -3.44 -5.18
C LEU A 32 3.45 -3.58 -5.91
N ASN A 33 2.70 -2.50 -5.96
CA ASN A 33 1.33 -2.53 -6.46
C ASN A 33 1.23 -1.71 -7.75
N THR A 34 0.55 -2.24 -8.76
CA THR A 34 0.31 -1.52 -10.02
C THR A 34 -1.18 -1.24 -10.13
N HIS A 35 -1.56 0.03 -10.04
CA HIS A 35 -2.95 0.47 -10.16
C HIS A 35 -3.20 1.08 -11.53
N SER A 36 -4.34 0.74 -12.12
CA SER A 36 -4.85 1.42 -13.31
C SER A 36 -5.72 2.58 -12.88
N PHE A 37 -5.23 3.82 -13.05
CA PHE A 37 -6.02 5.01 -12.79
C PHE A 37 -6.84 5.34 -14.04
N GLU A 38 -8.17 5.23 -13.97
CA GLU A 38 -9.05 5.35 -15.14
C GLU A 38 -8.94 6.73 -15.80
N LYS A 39 -8.72 7.78 -15.00
CA LYS A 39 -8.70 9.18 -15.47
C LYS A 39 -7.73 9.41 -16.63
N ASN A 40 -6.62 8.66 -16.69
CA ASN A 40 -5.59 8.82 -17.72
C ASN A 40 -5.22 7.50 -18.43
N LYS A 41 -5.94 6.39 -18.19
CA LYS A 41 -5.56 5.01 -18.57
C LYS A 41 -4.11 4.64 -18.24
N THR A 42 -3.49 5.36 -17.32
CA THR A 42 -2.07 5.23 -17.00
C THR A 42 -1.95 4.20 -15.88
N LYS A 43 -1.22 3.12 -16.15
CA LYS A 43 -0.80 2.19 -15.11
C LYS A 43 0.29 2.87 -14.29
N GLN A 44 0.05 3.01 -12.99
CA GLN A 44 1.04 3.55 -12.07
C GLN A 44 1.42 2.47 -11.08
N THR A 45 2.70 2.12 -11.10
CA THR A 45 3.31 1.26 -10.10
C THR A 45 3.72 2.11 -8.90
N CYS A 46 3.38 1.66 -7.70
CA CYS A 46 3.77 2.24 -6.44
C CYS A 46 4.42 1.18 -5.55
N THR A 47 5.44 1.60 -4.79
CA THR A 47 5.98 0.84 -3.69
C THR A 47 5.21 1.22 -2.44
N ARG A 48 4.66 0.22 -1.76
CA ARG A 48 3.85 0.34 -0.57
C ARG A 48 4.63 -0.21 0.61
N TYR A 49 4.73 0.56 1.67
CA TYR A 49 5.26 0.13 2.96
C TYR A 49 4.17 0.30 4.01
N GLU A 50 3.87 -0.79 4.70
CA GLU A 50 2.90 -0.79 5.79
C GLU A 50 3.56 -1.24 7.08
N TYR A 51 3.28 -0.50 8.15
CA TYR A 51 3.88 -0.68 9.47
C TYR A 51 2.77 -0.81 10.52
N SER A 52 3.01 -1.60 11.55
CA SER A 52 2.15 -1.65 12.73
C SER A 52 2.31 -0.37 13.55
N LEU A 53 1.18 0.21 13.96
CA LEU A 53 1.15 1.28 14.95
C LEU A 53 0.85 0.65 16.30
N CYS A 54 1.82 0.67 17.20
CA CYS A 54 1.68 0.15 18.56
C CYS A 54 1.49 1.29 19.56
N ASN A 55 0.73 1.04 20.61
CA ASN A 55 0.69 1.93 21.78
C ASN A 55 1.87 1.63 22.72
N ASP A 56 1.95 2.36 23.83
CA ASP A 56 3.03 2.22 24.83
C ASP A 56 3.09 0.84 25.54
N HIS A 57 2.12 -0.05 25.28
CA HIS A 57 2.06 -1.40 25.83
C HIS A 57 2.34 -2.47 24.76
N ASP A 58 3.01 -2.09 23.67
CA ASP A 58 3.30 -2.94 22.50
C ASP A 58 2.07 -3.54 21.81
N ARG A 59 0.87 -3.02 22.11
CA ARG A 59 -0.36 -3.48 21.48
C ARG A 59 -0.56 -2.74 20.17
N CYS A 60 -0.62 -3.49 19.08
CA CYS A 60 -0.98 -2.97 17.77
C CYS A 60 -2.40 -2.37 17.80
N ILE A 61 -2.52 -1.06 17.57
CA ILE A 61 -3.77 -0.31 17.52
C ILE A 61 -4.20 0.04 16.09
N GLY A 62 -3.34 -0.22 15.11
CA GLY A 62 -3.64 0.01 13.70
C GLY A 62 -2.41 -0.16 12.82
N THR A 63 -2.48 0.33 11.59
CA THR A 63 -1.34 0.36 10.67
C THR A 63 -1.16 1.76 10.09
N THR A 64 0.09 2.08 9.73
CA THR A 64 0.40 3.28 8.94
C THR A 64 0.95 2.87 7.59
N LEU A 65 0.60 3.66 6.58
CA LEU A 65 0.82 3.35 5.18
C LEU A 65 1.64 4.46 4.52
N GLN A 66 2.79 4.09 3.98
CA GLN A 66 3.59 4.95 3.11
C GLN A 66 3.57 4.42 1.69
N MET A 67 3.22 5.27 0.73
CA MET A 67 3.18 4.94 -0.69
C MET A 67 4.13 5.85 -1.45
N TYR A 68 5.04 5.25 -2.20
CA TYR A 68 5.96 5.96 -3.09
C TYR A 68 5.64 5.58 -4.52
N LYS A 69 5.66 6.56 -5.43
CA LYS A 69 5.62 6.26 -6.86
C LYS A 69 6.89 5.48 -7.21
N ALA A 70 6.76 4.32 -7.83
CA ALA A 70 7.93 3.57 -8.27
C ALA A 70 8.69 4.42 -9.30
N LEU A 71 9.99 4.57 -9.10
CA LEU A 71 10.85 5.21 -10.10
C LEU A 71 10.78 4.39 -11.39
N LYS A 72 10.65 5.06 -12.53
CA LYS A 72 10.70 4.39 -13.84
C LYS A 72 12.13 3.93 -14.07
N PHE A 73 12.46 2.71 -13.69
CA PHE A 73 13.72 2.08 -14.11
C PHE A 73 13.51 1.50 -15.50
N SER A 74 14.07 2.18 -16.50
CA SER A 74 14.28 1.61 -17.83
C SER A 74 15.45 0.63 -17.73
N VAL A 75 15.17 -0.65 -17.56
CA VAL A 75 16.17 -1.70 -17.86
C VAL A 75 16.16 -1.89 -19.37
N SER A 76 16.99 -1.12 -20.07
CA SER A 76 17.41 -1.44 -21.43
C SER A 76 18.53 -2.48 -21.33
N TYR A 77 18.25 -3.71 -21.74
CA TYR A 77 19.25 -4.75 -21.99
C TYR A 77 19.77 -4.63 -23.43
#